data_AF-A0A1D3K768-F1
#
_entry.id   AF-A0A1D3K768-F1
#
_cell.length_a   1.000
_cell.length_b   1.000
_cell.length_c   1.000
_cell.angle_alpha   90.00
_cell.angle_beta   90.00
_cell.angle_gamma   90.00
#
_symmetry.space_group_name_H-M   'P 1'
#
loop_
_entity.id
_entity.type
_entity.pdbx_description
1 polymer ?
#
loop_
_entity_poly.entity_id
_entity_poly.type
_entity_poly.pdbx_seq_one_letter_code
_entity_poly.pdbx_strand_id
1 'polypeptide(L)' 'MGTFTGTIIMTLRPARRPGDQLGNCEECGGAMKEAFIAQSKRVYKRDNGELYTGAYLGGVHGHEGCLGRFGLFSKIPS' A
#
# COMPACT_ATOMS: atom_id res chain seq x y z
N MET A 1 21.05 9.88 4.87
CA MET A 1 19.90 8.96 5.03
C MET A 1 18.92 9.63 5.97
N GLY A 2 17.62 9.61 5.72
CA GLY A 2 16.66 10.23 6.65
C GLY A 2 16.42 9.39 7.90
N THR A 3 15.91 10.04 8.95
CA THR A 3 15.56 9.41 10.22
C THR A 3 14.12 8.93 10.18
N PHE A 4 13.86 7.72 10.67
CA PHE A 4 12.51 7.19 10.78
C PHE A 4 11.67 8.05 11.73
N THR A 5 10.48 8.47 11.31
CA THR A 5 9.64 9.39 12.10
C THR A 5 8.78 8.69 13.15
N GLY A 6 8.82 7.36 13.24
CA GLY A 6 7.86 6.58 14.01
C GLY A 6 6.53 6.34 13.27
N THR A 7 6.32 6.97 12.11
CA THR A 7 5.07 6.91 11.37
C THR A 7 5.10 5.80 10.31
N ILE A 8 4.09 4.94 10.33
CA ILE A 8 3.82 3.97 9.28
C ILE A 8 2.52 4.38 8.59
N ILE A 9 2.55 4.45 7.27
CA ILE A 9 1.36 4.71 6.46
C ILE A 9 1.00 3.48 5.65
N MET A 10 -0.28 3.35 5.32
CA MET A 10 -0.74 2.42 4.30
C MET A 10 -1.03 3.17 3.01
N THR A 11 -0.62 2.58 1.89
CA THR A 11 -0.91 3.07 0.54
C THR A 11 -1.69 2.02 -0.22
N LEU A 12 -2.76 2.42 -0.91
CA LEU A 12 -3.53 1.59 -1.81
C LEU A 12 -3.24 2.00 -3.24
N ARG A 13 -2.97 1.03 -4.12
CA ARG A 13 -2.80 1.28 -5.55
C ARG A 13 -3.29 0.09 -6.38
N PRO A 14 -3.68 0.31 -7.64
CA PRO A 14 -3.95 -0.79 -8.57
C PRO A 14 -2.69 -1.65 -8.73
N ALA A 15 -2.84 -2.96 -8.58
CA ALA A 15 -1.83 -3.93 -8.97
C ALA A 15 -1.92 -4.05 -10.49
N ARG A 16 -0.91 -3.54 -11.21
CA ARG A 16 -0.82 -3.64 -12.68
C ARG A 16 -0.47 -5.07 -13.09
N ARG A 17 -1.34 -6.03 -12.79
CA ARG A 17 -1.22 -7.42 -13.22
C ARG A 17 -2.18 -7.67 -14.39
N PRO A 18 -1.77 -8.41 -15.43
CA PRO A 18 -2.69 -8.87 -16.47
C PRO A 18 -3.76 -9.78 -15.86
N GLY A 19 -4.99 -9.70 -16.36
CA GLY A 19 -6.20 -10.27 -15.76
C GLY A 19 -6.13 -11.73 -15.33
N ASP A 20 -5.39 -12.56 -16.07
CA ASP A 20 -5.27 -14.00 -15.78
C ASP A 20 -4.35 -14.32 -14.58
N GLN A 21 -3.64 -13.32 -14.04
CA GLN A 21 -2.71 -13.47 -12.91
C GLN A 21 -3.19 -12.77 -11.63
N LEU A 22 -4.47 -12.36 -11.59
CA LEU A 22 -5.01 -11.63 -10.45
C LEU A 22 -5.20 -12.53 -9.23
N GLY A 23 -5.53 -13.81 -9.42
CA GLY A 23 -5.76 -14.74 -8.32
C GLY A 23 -7.01 -14.42 -7.50
N ASN A 24 -7.09 -15.00 -6.30
CA ASN A 24 -8.20 -14.76 -5.36
C ASN A 24 -7.83 -13.65 -4.39
N CYS A 25 -8.82 -12.84 -4.02
CA CYS A 25 -8.69 -11.80 -3.01
C CYS A 25 -8.25 -12.43 -1.68
N GLU A 26 -7.16 -11.93 -1.10
CA GLU A 26 -6.61 -12.47 0.16
C GLU A 26 -7.53 -12.23 1.35
N GLU A 27 -8.50 -11.31 1.22
CA GLU A 27 -9.47 -10.96 2.27
C GLU A 27 -10.75 -11.80 2.23
N CYS A 28 -11.40 -11.88 1.06
CA CYS A 28 -12.70 -12.53 0.93
C CYS A 28 -12.64 -13.89 0.24
N GLY A 29 -11.48 -14.28 -0.29
CA GLY A 29 -11.30 -15.50 -1.08
C GLY A 29 -11.95 -15.48 -2.46
N GLY A 30 -12.67 -14.41 -2.81
CA GLY A 30 -13.36 -14.28 -4.09
C GLY A 30 -12.41 -13.97 -5.25
N ALA A 31 -12.78 -14.42 -6.45
CA ALA A 31 -12.02 -14.13 -7.67
C ALA A 31 -11.91 -12.62 -7.93
N MET A 32 -10.71 -12.15 -8.28
CA MET A 32 -10.44 -10.75 -8.58
C MET A 32 -10.56 -10.48 -10.08
N LYS A 33 -11.44 -9.54 -10.46
CA LYS A 33 -11.47 -8.96 -11.82
C LYS A 33 -10.47 -7.82 -11.99
N GLU A 34 -10.18 -7.13 -10.89
CA GLU A 34 -9.14 -6.12 -10.74
C GLU A 34 -8.46 -6.37 -9.40
N ALA A 35 -7.12 -6.31 -9.37
CA ALA A 35 -6.36 -6.47 -8.15
C ALA A 35 -5.82 -5.11 -7.71
N PHE A 36 -5.97 -4.82 -6.43
CA PHE A 36 -5.34 -3.72 -5.74
C PHE A 36 -4.30 -4.27 -4.79
N ILE A 37 -3.29 -3.48 -4.47
CA ILE A 37 -2.30 -3.82 -3.45
C ILE A 37 -2.29 -2.73 -2.39
N ALA A 38 -2.55 -3.15 -1.14
CA ALA A 38 -2.37 -2.34 0.04
C ALA A 38 -0.96 -2.61 0.57
N GLN A 39 -0.14 -1.56 0.70
CA GLN A 39 1.25 -1.68 1.16
C GLN A 39 1.53 -0.73 2.30
N SER A 40 2.24 -1.23 3.32
CA SER A 40 2.70 -0.41 4.45
C SER A 40 4.08 0.15 4.17
N LYS A 41 4.27 1.44 4.47
CA LYS A 41 5.53 2.16 4.29
C LYS A 41 5.89 2.93 5.54
N ARG A 42 7.19 2.91 5.88
CA ARG A 42 7.76 3.79 6.91
C ARG A 42 8.00 5.17 6.33
N VAL A 43 7.65 6.20 7.08
CA VAL A 43 7.96 7.60 6.76
C VAL A 43 9.28 7.98 7.40
N TYR A 44 10.12 8.64 6.62
CA TYR A 44 11.42 9.13 7.02
C TYR A 44 11.47 10.64 6.80
N LYS A 45 12.25 11.32 7.63
CA LYS A 45 12.51 12.75 7.51
C LYS A 45 13.98 12.96 7.16
N ARG A 46 14.24 13.69 6.09
CA ARG A 46 15.59 14.13 5.69
C ARG A 46 16.08 15.26 6.59
N ASP A 47 17.37 15.57 6.51
CA ASP A 47 18.00 16.67 7.27
C ASP A 47 17.43 18.05 6.88
N ASN A 48 16.97 18.20 5.63
CA ASN A 48 16.29 19.40 5.12
C ASN A 48 14.81 19.49 5.57
N GLY A 49 14.33 18.54 6.37
CA GLY A 49 12.95 18.50 6.86
C GLY A 49 11.92 17.82 5.94
N GLU A 50 12.31 17.47 4.71
CA GLU A 50 11.43 16.81 3.73
C GLU A 50 11.07 15.38 4.18
N LEU A 51 9.81 15.01 4.01
CA LEU A 51 9.31 13.68 4.29
C LEU A 51 9.37 12.82 3.03
N TYR A 52 9.84 11.58 3.17
CA TYR A 52 9.80 10.58 2.12
C TYR A 52 9.42 9.21 2.69
N THR A 53 9.02 8.28 1.83
CA THR A 53 8.78 6.89 2.25
C THR A 53 9.96 5.98 1.93
N GLY A 54 10.26 5.09 2.87
CA GLY A 54 11.24 4.03 2.66
C GLY A 54 10.65 2.82 1.93
N ALA A 55 11.39 1.71 2.01
CA ALA A 55 10.99 0.44 1.41
C ALA A 55 9.65 -0.07 1.97
N TYR A 56 8.98 -0.88 1.16
CA TYR A 56 7.75 -1.56 1.53
C TYR A 56 8.00 -2.56 2.67
N LEU A 57 7.13 -2.58 3.68
CA LEU A 57 7.19 -3.57 4.76
C LEU A 57 6.47 -4.87 4.41
N GLY A 58 5.57 -4.82 3.43
CA GLY A 58 4.70 -5.91 3.02
C GLY A 58 3.49 -5.36 2.29
N GLY A 59 2.73 -6.24 1.64
CA GLY A 59 1.47 -5.86 1.03
C GLY A 59 0.52 -7.02 0.80
N VAL A 60 -0.77 -6.68 0.73
CA VAL A 60 -1.89 -7.60 0.56
C VAL A 60 -2.60 -7.27 -0.75
N HIS A 61 -2.94 -8.29 -1.52
CA HIS A 61 -3.69 -8.20 -2.78
C HIS A 61 -5.16 -8.50 -2.55
N GLY A 62 -6.02 -7.65 -3.07
CA GLY A 62 -7.46 -7.79 -2.89
C GLY A 62 -8.25 -6.85 -3.77
N HIS A 63 -9.57 -6.93 -3.67
CA HIS A 63 -10.45 -5.92 -4.25
C HIS A 63 -10.25 -4.57 -3.54
N GLU A 64 -10.43 -3.46 -4.26
CA GLU A 64 -10.31 -2.11 -3.67
C GLU A 64 -11.17 -1.94 -2.42
N GLY A 65 -12.44 -2.36 -2.48
CA GLY A 65 -13.38 -2.25 -1.36
C GLY A 65 -13.05 -3.20 -0.19
N CYS A 66 -12.45 -4.36 -0.46
CA CYS A 66 -11.97 -5.27 0.59
C CYS A 66 -10.78 -4.65 1.33
N LEU A 67 -9.80 -4.16 0.57
CA LEU A 67 -8.62 -3.53 1.12
C LEU A 67 -8.94 -2.18 1.80
N GLY A 68 -9.98 -1.49 1.32
CA GLY A 68 -10.59 -0.29 1.91
C GLY A 68 -10.76 -0.35 3.44
N ARG A 69 -11.00 -1.55 3.98
CA ARG A 69 -11.22 -1.79 5.40
C ARG A 69 -9.96 -1.68 6.26
N PHE A 70 -8.77 -1.78 5.68
CA PHE A 70 -7.51 -1.72 6.42
C PHE A 70 -7.12 -0.33 6.92
N GLY A 71 -7.88 0.71 6.58
CA GLY A 71 -7.82 2.01 7.24
C GLY A 71 -7.60 3.20 6.31
N LEU A 72 -7.23 4.33 6.92
CA LEU A 72 -6.96 5.60 6.23
C LEU A 72 -5.68 5.48 5.37
N PHE A 73 -5.86 5.16 4.09
CA PHE A 73 -4.79 5.22 3.11
C PHE A 73 -4.28 6.66 3.00
N SER A 74 -3.08 6.89 3.50
CA SER A 74 -2.48 8.22 3.41
C SER A 74 -1.92 8.38 2.00
N LYS A 75 -2.51 9.30 1.22
CA LYS A 75 -1.84 9.86 0.06
C LYS A 75 -0.68 10.70 0.59
N ILE A 76 0.55 10.24 0.42
CA ILE A 76 1.70 11.13 0.57
C ILE A 76 1.53 12.19 -0.53
N PRO A 77 1.51 13.49 -0.21
CA PRO A 77 1.59 14.51 -1.25
C PRO A 77 2.90 14.28 -2.01
N SER A 78 2.76 14.20 -3.33
CA SER A 78 3.89 14.04 -4.25
C SER A 78 4.73 15.31 -4.31
#